data_AF-D2RUZ5-F1
#
_entry.id   AF-D2RUZ5-F1
#
_cell.length_a   1.000
_cell.length_b   1.000
_cell.length_c   1.000
_cell.angle_alpha   90.00
_cell.angle_beta   90.00
_cell.angle_gamma   90.00
#
_symmetry.space_group_name_H-M   'P 1'
#
loop_
_entity.id
_entity.type
_entity.pdbx_description
1 polymer ?
#
loop_
_entity_poly.entity_id
_entity_poly.type
_entity_poly.pdbx_seq_one_letter_code
_entity_poly.pdbx_strand_id
1 'polypeptide(L)'
;MSAPLLAVIVGIPLAWHLGLTAVTYWDAGRVGLEPPKKWAAITFCIPLFGFFIYLFERSELSYEPDDDPYKGNNFNIHPSRADDAPLPSRGDDRLSVDEDSWDETDATDESRDRVERRDGDDGRDAR
;
A
#
# COMPACT_ATOMS: atom_id res chain seq x y z
N MET A 1 1.49 -23.47 19.90
CA MET A 1 0.00 -23.40 19.84
C MET A 1 -0.57 -24.80 19.90
N SER A 2 -1.69 -25.03 20.60
CA SER A 2 -2.35 -26.34 20.61
C SER A 2 -3.21 -26.51 19.35
N ALA A 3 -3.28 -27.73 18.82
CA ALA A 3 -4.10 -28.06 17.64
C ALA A 3 -5.57 -27.60 17.73
N PRO A 4 -6.30 -27.78 18.86
CA PRO A 4 -7.68 -27.29 18.95
C PRO A 4 -7.78 -25.76 18.90
N LEU A 5 -6.83 -25.05 19.50
CA LEU A 5 -6.82 -23.59 19.46
C LEU A 5 -6.58 -23.08 18.04
N LEU A 6 -5.63 -23.68 17.31
CA LEU A 6 -5.38 -23.35 15.90
C LEU A 6 -6.61 -23.63 15.02
N ALA A 7 -7.30 -24.75 15.26
CA ALA A 7 -8.52 -25.08 14.55
C ALA A 7 -9.63 -24.03 14.78
N VAL A 8 -9.75 -23.47 15.98
CA VAL A 8 -10.72 -22.40 16.28
C VAL A 8 -10.32 -21.10 15.58
N ILE A 9 -9.05 -20.69 15.70
CA ILE A 9 -8.54 -19.44 15.13
C ILE A 9 -8.68 -19.40 13.60
N VAL A 10 -8.45 -20.53 12.93
CA VAL A 10 -8.53 -20.61 11.46
C VAL A 10 -9.92 -21.02 10.99
N GLY A 11 -10.56 -21.94 11.71
CA GLY A 11 -11.82 -22.55 11.29
C GLY A 11 -13.02 -21.62 11.41
N ILE A 12 -13.12 -20.81 12.46
CA ILE A 12 -14.25 -19.86 12.62
C ILE A 12 -14.25 -18.81 11.49
N PRO A 13 -13.15 -18.10 11.21
CA PRO A 13 -13.11 -17.15 10.10
C PRO A 13 -13.38 -17.81 8.75
N LEU A 14 -12.82 -18.99 8.49
CA LEU A 14 -13.09 -19.73 7.25
C LEU A 14 -14.57 -20.10 7.11
N ALA A 15 -15.20 -20.60 8.17
CA ALA A 15 -16.62 -20.95 8.15
C ALA A 15 -17.49 -19.71 7.90
N TRP A 16 -17.16 -18.58 8.53
CA TRP A 16 -17.86 -17.31 8.31
C TRP A 16 -17.71 -16.83 6.87
N HIS A 17 -16.50 -16.87 6.33
CA HIS A 17 -16.22 -16.47 4.94
C HIS A 17 -16.99 -17.31 3.92
N LEU A 18 -17.00 -18.64 4.10
CA LEU A 18 -17.78 -19.55 3.25
C LEU A 18 -19.28 -19.32 3.40
N GLY A 19 -19.76 -19.07 4.63
CA GLY A 19 -21.15 -18.73 4.90
C GLY A 19 -21.59 -17.47 4.17
N LEU A 20 -20.81 -16.39 4.27
CA LEU A 20 -21.07 -15.14 3.56
C LEU A 20 -21.06 -15.34 2.04
N THR A 21 -20.09 -16.09 1.51
CA THR A 21 -20.01 -16.41 0.08
C THR A 21 -21.28 -17.13 -0.40
N ALA A 22 -21.79 -18.09 0.38
CA ALA A 22 -23.02 -18.81 0.07
C ALA A 22 -24.25 -17.89 0.14
N VAL A 23 -24.32 -17.00 1.14
CA VAL A 23 -25.38 -15.99 1.24
C VAL A 23 -25.35 -15.06 0.03
N THR A 24 -24.19 -14.56 -0.37
CA THR A 24 -24.06 -13.70 -1.57
C THR A 24 -24.51 -14.41 -2.83
N TYR A 25 -24.15 -15.68 -3.02
CA TYR A 25 -24.59 -16.46 -4.17
C TYR A 25 -26.12 -16.57 -4.23
N TRP A 26 -26.75 -16.87 -3.09
CA TRP A 26 -28.19 -17.02 -2.97
C TRP A 26 -28.95 -15.70 -3.13
N ASP A 27 -28.45 -14.64 -2.49
CA ASP A 27 -29.06 -13.32 -2.50
C ASP A 27 -28.93 -12.65 -3.88
N ALA A 28 -27.76 -12.78 -4.53
CA ALA A 28 -27.52 -12.21 -5.85
C ALA A 28 -28.53 -12.68 -6.89
N GLY A 29 -28.97 -13.95 -6.83
CA GLY A 29 -30.03 -14.46 -7.71
C GLY A 29 -31.41 -13.85 -7.46
N ARG A 30 -31.67 -13.33 -6.26
CA ARG A 30 -32.96 -12.75 -5.87
C ARG A 30 -33.04 -11.26 -6.08
N VAL A 31 -31.92 -10.55 -5.88
CA VAL A 31 -31.84 -9.11 -6.09
C VAL A 31 -31.51 -8.72 -7.53
N GLY A 32 -31.43 -9.68 -8.45
CA GLY A 32 -31.19 -9.43 -9.88
C GLY A 32 -29.71 -9.18 -10.25
N LEU A 33 -28.78 -9.58 -9.39
CA LEU A 33 -27.34 -9.46 -9.62
C LEU A 33 -26.82 -10.64 -10.45
N GLU A 34 -27.02 -10.57 -11.77
CA GLU A 34 -26.61 -11.64 -12.68
C GLU A 34 -25.17 -11.47 -13.25
N PRO A 35 -24.45 -12.59 -13.48
CA PRO A 35 -24.73 -13.93 -12.96
C PRO A 35 -24.33 -14.05 -11.47
N PRO A 36 -25.09 -14.76 -10.62
CA PRO A 36 -24.79 -14.90 -9.18
C PRO A 36 -23.38 -15.46 -8.89
N LYS A 37 -22.89 -16.34 -9.79
CA LYS A 37 -21.54 -16.92 -9.72
C LYS A 37 -20.44 -15.87 -9.73
N LYS A 38 -20.61 -14.76 -10.45
CA LYS A 38 -19.65 -13.65 -10.52
C LYS A 38 -19.46 -13.02 -9.14
N TRP A 39 -20.57 -12.72 -8.47
CA TRP A 39 -20.56 -12.07 -7.16
C TRP A 39 -20.05 -12.99 -6.05
N ALA A 40 -20.42 -14.28 -6.11
CA ALA A 40 -19.86 -15.29 -5.23
C ALA A 40 -18.33 -15.41 -5.42
N ALA A 41 -17.85 -15.44 -6.66
CA ALA A 41 -16.41 -15.51 -6.95
C ALA A 41 -15.66 -14.27 -6.44
N ILE A 42 -16.21 -13.07 -6.65
CA ILE A 42 -15.62 -11.82 -6.13
C ILE A 42 -15.52 -11.89 -4.60
N THR A 43 -16.63 -12.22 -3.93
CA THR A 43 -16.69 -12.30 -2.46
C THR A 43 -15.69 -13.33 -1.93
N PHE A 44 -15.60 -14.48 -2.56
CA PHE A 44 -14.67 -15.55 -2.17
C PHE A 44 -13.19 -15.17 -2.35
N CYS A 45 -12.85 -14.53 -3.47
CA CYS A 45 -11.46 -14.30 -3.86
C CYS A 45 -10.83 -13.04 -3.26
N ILE A 46 -11.61 -12.04 -2.83
CA ILE A 46 -11.06 -10.78 -2.27
C ILE A 46 -10.03 -11.03 -1.16
N PRO A 47 -10.29 -11.86 -0.14
CA PRO A 47 -9.31 -12.10 0.92
C PRO A 47 -8.02 -12.77 0.43
N LEU A 48 -8.07 -13.53 -0.66
CA LEU A 48 -6.89 -14.14 -1.26
C LEU A 48 -5.94 -13.08 -1.81
N PHE A 49 -6.47 -12.01 -2.41
CA PHE A 49 -5.63 -10.90 -2.87
C PHE A 49 -4.92 -10.21 -1.71
N GLY A 50 -5.61 -9.95 -0.59
CA GLY A 50 -4.96 -9.43 0.61
C GLY A 50 -3.85 -10.34 1.14
N PHE A 51 -4.09 -11.66 1.13
CA PHE A 51 -3.07 -12.64 1.49
C PHE A 51 -1.88 -12.64 0.53
N PHE A 52 -2.11 -12.58 -0.78
CA PHE A 52 -1.03 -12.50 -1.76
C PHE A 52 -0.22 -11.22 -1.63
N ILE A 53 -0.86 -10.07 -1.39
CA ILE A 53 -0.16 -8.82 -1.12
C ILE A 53 0.80 -8.98 0.06
N TYR A 54 0.33 -9.56 1.17
CA TYR A 54 1.21 -9.87 2.31
C TYR A 54 2.37 -10.80 1.93
N LEU A 55 2.13 -11.83 1.13
CA LEU A 55 3.20 -12.74 0.68
C LEU A 55 4.23 -12.03 -0.20
N PHE A 56 3.80 -11.17 -1.12
CA PHE A 56 4.69 -10.38 -1.97
C PHE A 56 5.50 -9.40 -1.13
N GLU A 57 4.85 -8.63 -0.26
CA GLU A 57 5.53 -7.72 0.66
C GLU A 57 6.56 -8.44 1.53
N ARG A 58 6.18 -9.59 2.11
CA ARG A 58 7.09 -10.42 2.90
C ARG A 58 8.29 -10.91 2.08
N SER A 59 8.11 -11.20 0.79
CA SER A 59 9.21 -11.66 -0.07
C SER A 59 10.23 -10.57 -0.38
N GLU A 60 9.84 -9.28 -0.32
CA GLU A 60 10.76 -8.15 -0.49
C GLU A 60 11.73 -8.00 0.69
N LEU A 61 11.35 -8.46 1.88
CA LEU A 61 12.19 -8.40 3.09
C LEU A 61 13.40 -9.34 3.04
N SER A 62 13.35 -10.41 2.23
CA SER A 62 14.45 -11.37 2.09
C SER A 62 15.43 -11.01 0.96
N TYR A 63 15.47 -9.75 0.54
CA TYR A 63 16.42 -9.27 -0.44
C TYR A 63 17.85 -9.36 0.13
N GLU A 64 18.68 -10.22 -0.47
CA GLU A 64 20.10 -10.31 -0.16
C GLU A 64 20.86 -9.43 -1.16
N PRO A 65 21.28 -8.22 -0.75
CA PRO A 65 21.88 -7.28 -1.69
C PRO A 65 23.18 -7.82 -2.27
N ASP A 66 23.91 -8.70 -1.57
CA ASP A 66 25.17 -9.29 -2.04
C ASP A 66 25.00 -10.25 -3.23
N ASP A 67 23.81 -10.85 -3.38
CA ASP A 67 23.50 -11.80 -4.45
C ASP A 67 22.79 -11.14 -5.64
N ASP A 68 22.46 -9.85 -5.57
CA ASP A 68 21.84 -9.12 -6.68
C ASP A 68 22.89 -8.75 -7.75
N PRO A 69 22.82 -9.30 -8.98
CA PRO A 69 23.72 -8.94 -10.08
C PRO A 69 23.59 -7.47 -10.53
N TYR A 70 22.55 -6.77 -10.08
CA TYR A 70 22.33 -5.35 -10.32
C TYR A 70 22.66 -4.48 -9.09
N LYS A 71 23.20 -5.05 -7.99
CA LYS A 71 23.64 -4.30 -6.81
C LYS A 71 24.62 -3.19 -7.20
N GLY A 72 24.22 -1.93 -7.00
CA GLY A 72 25.05 -0.75 -7.29
C GLY A 72 25.11 -0.33 -8.77
N ASN A 73 24.46 -1.07 -9.68
CA ASN A 73 24.39 -0.72 -11.09
C ASN A 73 23.02 -0.09 -11.37
N ASN A 74 22.98 1.25 -11.42
CA ASN A 74 21.72 1.97 -11.50
C ASN A 74 20.94 1.62 -12.78
N PHE A 75 21.55 1.61 -13.97
CA PHE A 75 20.95 1.21 -15.25
C PHE A 75 22.05 0.89 -16.28
N ASN A 76 21.76 0.06 -17.30
CA ASN A 76 22.61 -0.04 -18.49
C ASN A 76 22.36 1.16 -19.39
N ILE A 77 23.06 2.28 -19.17
CA ILE A 77 22.95 3.44 -20.04
C ILE A 77 23.68 3.13 -21.35
N HIS A 78 22.96 3.23 -22.47
CA HIS A 78 23.59 3.09 -23.78
C HIS A 78 24.68 4.17 -23.93
N PRO A 79 25.88 3.86 -24.47
CA PRO A 79 27.01 4.79 -24.50
C PRO A 79 26.68 6.17 -25.08
N SER A 80 25.74 6.23 -26.03
CA SER A 80 25.28 7.47 -26.65
C SER A 80 24.42 8.38 -25.76
N ARG A 81 24.05 7.95 -24.55
CA ARG A 81 23.20 8.68 -23.60
C ARG A 81 23.77 8.72 -22.18
N ALA A 82 25.01 8.26 -21.99
CA ALA A 82 25.68 8.26 -20.69
C ALA A 82 25.80 9.67 -20.09
N ASP A 83 25.91 10.68 -20.95
CA ASP A 83 26.07 12.09 -20.55
C ASP A 83 24.72 12.78 -20.22
N ASP A 84 23.58 12.18 -20.55
CA ASP A 84 22.24 12.80 -20.41
C ASP A 84 21.62 12.61 -19.01
N ALA A 85 22.22 11.76 -18.17
CA ALA A 85 21.66 11.39 -16.87
C ALA A 85 22.71 11.47 -15.75
N PRO A 86 22.98 12.66 -15.18
CA PRO A 86 23.77 12.79 -13.97
C PRO A 86 22.91 12.32 -12.78
N LEU A 87 22.73 11.01 -12.66
CA LEU A 87 22.03 10.42 -11.53
C LEU A 87 23.05 10.08 -10.44
N PRO A 88 22.83 10.50 -9.19
CA PRO A 88 23.68 10.08 -8.08
C PRO A 88 23.67 8.55 -7.98
N SER A 89 24.84 7.97 -7.70
CA SER A 89 24.95 6.56 -7.30
C SER A 89 23.98 6.33 -6.15
N ARG A 90 23.12 5.32 -6.28
CA ARG A 90 22.15 4.99 -5.23
C ARG A 90 22.94 4.38 -4.07
N GLY A 91 23.45 5.24 -3.18
CA GLY A 91 23.82 4.84 -1.83
C GLY A 91 22.57 4.26 -1.19
N ASP A 92 22.70 3.08 -0.60
CA ASP A 92 21.62 2.41 0.10
C ASP A 92 21.32 3.15 1.42
N ASP A 93 20.79 4.36 1.31
CA ASP A 93 20.24 5.17 2.40
C ASP A 93 18.73 4.89 2.51
N ARG A 94 18.31 3.63 2.42
CA ARG A 94 16.96 3.26 2.81
C ARG A 94 16.87 3.48 4.33
N LEU A 95 16.00 4.39 4.76
CA LEU A 95 15.68 4.56 6.18
C LEU A 95 15.29 3.18 6.72
N SER A 96 16.06 2.66 7.68
CA SER A 96 15.62 1.55 8.50
C SER A 96 14.29 1.99 9.11
N VAL A 97 13.20 1.31 8.74
CA VAL A 97 11.91 1.53 9.37
C VAL A 97 12.08 1.04 10.81
N ASP A 98 12.28 1.97 11.75
CA ASP A 98 12.25 1.65 13.18
C ASP A 98 10.87 1.05 13.48
N GLU A 99 10.84 -0.21 13.91
CA GLU A 99 9.62 -1.02 14.13
C GLU A 99 8.75 -0.51 15.30
N ASP A 100 9.10 0.59 15.96
CA ASP A 100 8.54 1.03 17.24
C ASP A 100 7.51 2.18 17.16
N SER A 101 7.06 2.61 15.97
CA SER A 101 6.15 3.77 15.82
C SER A 101 4.76 3.41 15.29
N TRP A 102 4.10 2.45 15.91
CA TRP A 102 2.65 2.28 15.76
C TRP A 102 1.98 2.35 17.12
N ASP A 103 1.95 3.54 17.71
CA ASP A 103 1.10 3.87 18.85
C ASP A 103 0.28 5.15 18.55
N GLU A 104 -1.01 4.91 18.31
CA GLU A 104 -2.19 5.67 18.75
C GLU A 104 -2.15 7.21 18.83
N THR A 105 -2.98 7.89 18.01
CA THR A 105 -3.92 9.00 18.37
C THR A 105 -4.49 9.62 17.08
N ASP A 106 -5.78 9.46 16.77
CA ASP A 106 -6.98 10.16 17.27
C ASP A 106 -7.11 11.65 16.89
N ALA A 107 -8.30 11.98 16.36
CA ALA A 107 -9.03 13.25 16.35
C ALA A 107 -8.57 14.49 15.51
N THR A 108 -9.55 14.93 14.69
CA THR A 108 -9.99 16.34 14.43
C THR A 108 -9.08 17.29 13.62
N ASP A 109 -9.49 17.75 12.43
CA ASP A 109 -10.34 18.93 12.12
C ASP A 109 -9.83 20.26 12.73
N GLU A 110 -9.34 21.19 11.88
CA GLU A 110 -9.72 22.63 11.89
C GLU A 110 -8.95 23.50 10.86
N SER A 111 -9.72 24.08 9.94
CA SER A 111 -9.75 25.48 9.45
C SER A 111 -8.57 26.47 9.62
N ARG A 112 -8.29 27.19 8.51
CA ARG A 112 -8.03 28.66 8.32
C ARG A 112 -6.97 29.41 9.18
N ASP A 113 -6.03 30.09 8.49
CA ASP A 113 -5.86 31.57 8.45
C ASP A 113 -4.52 31.94 7.77
N ARG A 114 -4.49 32.68 6.66
CA ARG A 114 -4.43 34.16 6.56
C ARG A 114 -3.34 34.79 7.45
N VAL A 115 -2.16 35.04 6.88
CA VAL A 115 -1.23 36.03 7.41
C VAL A 115 -0.77 36.98 6.29
N GLU A 116 -1.17 38.22 6.48
CA GLU A 116 -0.82 39.44 5.77
C GLU A 116 0.70 39.64 5.69
N ARG A 117 1.22 40.05 4.53
CA ARG A 117 2.49 40.77 4.44
C ARG A 117 2.21 42.19 3.98
N ARG A 118 2.39 43.10 4.92
CA ARG A 118 2.31 44.55 4.80
C ARG A 118 3.72 45.08 5.04
N ASP A 119 4.39 45.48 3.98
CA ASP A 119 5.55 46.38 3.96
C ASP A 119 5.31 47.21 2.67
N GLY A 120 4.91 48.50 2.71
CA GLY A 120 5.70 49.66 3.15
C GLY A 120 6.90 49.84 2.22
N ASP A 121 7.18 50.93 1.52
CA ASP A 121 6.71 52.31 1.48
C ASP A 121 7.39 52.97 0.24
N ASP A 122 6.85 54.10 -0.18
CA ASP A 122 7.50 55.21 -0.89
C ASP A 122 7.65 55.24 -2.43
N GLY A 123 7.45 56.47 -2.96
CA GLY A 123 7.95 56.91 -4.27
C GLY A 123 6.92 56.94 -5.41
N ARG A 124 5.96 57.88 -5.44
CA ARG A 124 6.02 59.15 -6.19
C ARG A 124 6.32 59.06 -7.70
N ASP A 125 5.44 59.70 -8.46
CA ASP A 125 5.62 60.29 -9.80
C ASP A 125 5.48 59.38 -11.03
N ALA A 126 4.33 59.48 -11.71
CA ALA A 126 4.29 59.86 -13.13
C ALA A 126 2.86 60.23 -13.55
N ARG A 127 2.79 61.32 -14.31
CA ARG A 127 1.62 61.86 -15.01
C ARG A 127 1.03 60.90 -16.03
#